data_AF-A0A6G0WFF5-F1
#
_entry.id   AF-A0A6G0WFF5-F1
#
_cell.length_a   1.000
_cell.length_b   1.000
_cell.length_c   1.000
_cell.angle_alpha   90.00
_cell.angle_beta   90.00
_cell.angle_gamma   90.00
#
_symmetry.space_group_name_H-M   'P 1'
#
loop_
_entity.id
_entity.type
_entity.pdbx_description
1 polymer ?
#
loop_
_entity_poly.entity_id
_entity_poly.type
_entity_poly.pdbx_seq_one_letter_code
_entity_poly.pdbx_strand_id
1 'polypeptide(L)'
;MRREMTLPFEIPDDDVFDYYVQMPAAIFFGHGTRTFLTAFLTANETSRQDLKPWKWCQHQRLLGMPLAEICLWIDQLDVTRYAIWSCSLIYESPQSIWIKFIYRIYRQYRPLLANLRHIGFSSEYTRYKIVLGDPAYVILSDPFMSFAMAIDIWWGISYTAIGVSQVSQFQDIWLYVSSCFYLSRYVWFAYLGMRIMSSIVKWRQWEASYAPVDPGLLSIATYIYCGLAMSVIATTRMVWMFYASWYAFLPSSLYSQSVEIITSIVVLTLLMVTLPVIFSHSVIVWQRKSS
;
A
#
# COMPACT_ATOMS: atom_id res chain seq x y z
N MET A 1 -9.10 4.85 13.39
CA MET A 1 -8.37 6.09 13.06
C MET A 1 -9.35 7.23 13.23
N ARG A 2 -9.12 8.20 14.14
CA ARG A 2 -10.09 9.25 14.49
C ARG A 2 -9.51 10.62 14.17
N ARG A 3 -10.29 11.47 13.50
CA ARG A 3 -9.96 12.85 13.17
C ARG A 3 -11.10 13.76 13.58
N GLU A 4 -10.78 14.83 14.27
CA GLU A 4 -11.75 15.87 14.60
C GLU A 4 -11.77 16.93 13.49
N MET A 5 -12.97 17.33 13.09
CA MET A 5 -13.20 18.32 12.06
C MET A 5 -14.24 19.33 12.54
N THR A 6 -13.95 20.60 12.29
CA THR A 6 -14.93 21.68 12.43
C THR A 6 -15.59 21.87 11.07
N LEU A 7 -16.89 21.66 11.00
CA LEU A 7 -17.66 21.84 9.78
C LEU A 7 -18.38 23.19 9.83
N PRO A 8 -18.35 23.98 8.74
CA PRO A 8 -19.20 25.15 8.62
C PRO A 8 -20.67 24.72 8.53
N PHE A 9 -21.58 25.70 8.66
CA PHE A 9 -23.02 25.46 8.60
C PHE A 9 -23.46 24.78 7.29
N GLU A 10 -22.82 25.15 6.18
CA GLU A 10 -23.03 24.56 4.87
C GLU A 10 -21.71 24.57 4.08
N ILE A 11 -21.45 23.51 3.32
CA ILE A 11 -20.29 23.40 2.44
C ILE A 11 -20.83 23.38 1.00
N PRO A 12 -20.39 24.30 0.12
CA PRO A 12 -20.76 24.26 -1.29
C PRO A 12 -20.36 22.93 -1.93
N ASP A 13 -21.19 22.40 -2.84
CA ASP A 13 -20.96 21.11 -3.51
C ASP A 13 -19.55 21.01 -4.15
N ASP A 14 -19.05 22.11 -4.71
CA ASP A 14 -17.75 22.18 -5.37
C ASP A 14 -16.57 21.96 -4.40
N ASP A 15 -16.74 22.27 -3.11
CA ASP A 15 -15.69 22.20 -2.09
C ASP A 15 -15.73 20.88 -1.29
N VAL A 16 -16.83 20.12 -1.37
CA VAL A 16 -17.06 18.89 -0.57
C VAL A 16 -15.91 17.89 -0.68
N PHE A 17 -15.34 17.76 -1.87
CA PHE A 17 -14.21 16.86 -2.11
C PHE A 17 -13.00 17.22 -1.23
N ASP A 18 -12.68 18.50 -1.11
CA ASP A 18 -11.51 18.98 -0.37
C ASP A 18 -11.68 18.78 1.15
N TYR A 19 -12.92 18.62 1.63
CA TYR A 19 -13.22 18.23 3.01
C TYR A 19 -13.09 16.73 3.25
N TYR A 20 -13.72 15.88 2.43
CA TYR A 20 -13.67 14.44 2.72
C TYR A 20 -12.34 13.76 2.34
N VAL A 21 -11.56 14.32 1.41
CA VAL A 21 -10.22 13.78 1.09
C VAL A 21 -9.27 13.85 2.30
N GLN A 22 -9.56 14.75 3.24
CA GLN A 22 -8.84 14.88 4.49
C GLN A 22 -9.27 13.86 5.56
N MET A 23 -10.37 13.14 5.34
CA MET A 23 -10.87 12.17 6.32
C MET A 23 -9.97 10.91 6.37
N PRO A 24 -9.93 10.20 7.51
CA PRO A 24 -9.12 9.00 7.63
C PRO A 24 -9.60 7.91 6.66
N ALA A 25 -8.66 7.28 5.96
CA ALA A 25 -8.91 6.24 4.94
C ALA A 25 -9.70 6.74 3.70
N ALA A 26 -9.66 8.04 3.39
CA ALA A 26 -10.39 8.61 2.25
C ALA A 26 -10.10 7.90 0.92
N ILE A 27 -8.86 7.47 0.69
CA ILE A 27 -8.46 6.70 -0.51
C ILE A 27 -9.29 5.45 -0.76
N PHE A 28 -9.91 4.87 0.27
CA PHE A 28 -10.77 3.70 0.16
C PHE A 28 -12.25 4.04 -0.04
N PHE A 29 -12.67 5.30 -0.04
CA PHE A 29 -14.09 5.66 -0.15
C PHE A 29 -14.67 5.29 -1.52
N GLY A 30 -15.56 4.28 -1.52
CA GLY A 30 -16.36 3.89 -2.67
C GLY A 30 -17.48 4.89 -2.97
N HIS A 31 -18.34 4.55 -3.93
CA HIS A 31 -19.33 5.50 -4.44
C HIS A 31 -20.36 5.79 -3.34
N GLY A 32 -20.92 4.75 -2.70
CA GLY A 32 -21.89 4.95 -1.63
C GLY A 32 -21.34 5.76 -0.45
N THR A 33 -20.09 5.48 -0.02
CA THR A 33 -19.44 6.24 1.05
C THR A 33 -19.29 7.71 0.69
N ARG A 34 -18.87 8.01 -0.56
CA ARG A 34 -18.75 9.39 -1.03
C ARG A 34 -20.11 10.07 -1.18
N THR A 35 -21.13 9.38 -1.69
CA THR A 35 -22.50 9.93 -1.76
C THR A 35 -23.06 10.25 -0.37
N PHE A 36 -22.86 9.35 0.60
CA PHE A 36 -23.23 9.59 2.00
C PHE A 36 -22.51 10.81 2.58
N LEU A 37 -21.20 10.90 2.38
CA LEU A 37 -20.39 12.02 2.86
C LEU A 37 -20.79 13.35 2.21
N THR A 38 -21.04 13.35 0.90
CA THR A 38 -21.55 14.54 0.20
C THR A 38 -22.87 14.98 0.79
N ALA A 39 -23.85 14.08 0.92
CA ALA A 39 -25.15 14.41 1.51
C ALA A 39 -25.03 14.93 2.95
N PHE A 40 -24.12 14.38 3.75
CA PHE A 40 -23.87 14.84 5.11
C PHE A 40 -23.23 16.24 5.16
N LEU A 41 -22.21 16.48 4.32
CA LEU A 41 -21.45 17.73 4.32
C LEU A 41 -22.28 18.91 3.77
N THR A 42 -23.14 18.67 2.79
CA THR A 42 -23.97 19.69 2.14
C THR A 42 -25.30 19.92 2.85
N ALA A 43 -25.77 18.96 3.67
CA ALA A 43 -26.95 19.13 4.48
C ALA A 43 -26.76 20.25 5.53
N ASN A 44 -27.83 21.02 5.76
CA ASN A 44 -27.92 21.94 6.88
C ASN A 44 -28.07 21.18 8.22
N GLU A 45 -27.98 21.88 9.35
CA GLU A 45 -27.99 21.26 10.68
C GLU A 45 -29.20 20.36 10.95
N THR A 46 -30.40 20.78 10.52
CA THR A 46 -31.64 20.00 10.69
C THR A 46 -31.64 18.76 9.80
N SER A 47 -31.31 18.90 8.52
CA SER A 47 -31.29 17.79 7.56
C SER A 47 -30.18 16.77 7.90
N ARG A 48 -29.09 17.21 8.53
CA ARG A 48 -28.06 16.29 9.06
C ARG A 48 -28.63 15.36 10.12
N GLN A 49 -29.55 15.81 10.96
CA GLN A 49 -30.16 14.95 11.99
C GLN A 49 -31.00 13.84 11.36
N ASP A 50 -31.66 14.10 10.23
CA ASP A 50 -32.45 13.11 9.49
C ASP A 50 -31.59 12.02 8.84
N LEU A 51 -30.29 12.28 8.63
CA LEU A 51 -29.33 11.30 8.11
C LEU A 51 -28.82 10.28 9.16
N LYS A 52 -29.36 10.30 10.38
CA LYS A 52 -28.98 9.34 11.42
C LYS A 52 -29.46 7.91 11.07
N PRO A 53 -28.66 6.87 11.37
CA PRO A 53 -27.36 6.92 12.04
C PRO A 53 -26.25 7.39 11.09
N TRP A 54 -25.34 8.24 11.59
CA TRP A 54 -24.19 8.74 10.81
C TRP A 54 -23.08 7.69 10.68
N LYS A 55 -23.41 6.61 9.98
CA LYS A 55 -22.51 5.52 9.69
C LYS A 55 -22.73 5.01 8.29
N TRP A 56 -21.64 4.64 7.61
CA TRP A 56 -21.70 3.97 6.34
C TRP A 56 -20.66 2.85 6.31
N CYS A 57 -21.05 1.68 5.82
CA CYS A 57 -20.17 0.53 5.67
C CYS A 57 -20.12 0.12 4.20
N GLN A 58 -18.96 -0.34 3.77
CA GLN A 58 -18.76 -0.85 2.42
C GLN A 58 -17.87 -2.09 2.43
N HIS A 59 -18.18 -3.00 1.52
CA HIS A 59 -17.45 -4.25 1.32
C HIS A 59 -16.21 -4.00 0.45
N GLN A 60 -15.05 -4.40 0.95
CA GLN A 60 -13.82 -4.48 0.16
C GLN A 60 -13.71 -5.89 -0.42
N ARG A 61 -13.65 -5.97 -1.76
CA ARG A 61 -13.59 -7.24 -2.49
C ARG A 61 -12.27 -7.35 -3.25
N LEU A 62 -11.75 -8.57 -3.33
CA LEU A 62 -10.60 -8.92 -4.15
C LEU A 62 -11.00 -10.05 -5.09
N LEU A 63 -11.04 -9.76 -6.40
CA LEU A 63 -11.51 -10.70 -7.44
C LEU A 63 -12.88 -11.28 -7.10
N GLY A 64 -13.79 -10.42 -6.63
CA GLY A 64 -15.14 -10.81 -6.20
C GLY A 64 -15.24 -11.50 -4.84
N MET A 65 -14.12 -11.87 -4.20
CA MET A 65 -14.14 -12.48 -2.86
C MET A 65 -14.15 -11.40 -1.76
N PRO A 66 -14.91 -11.58 -0.67
CA PRO A 66 -14.89 -10.62 0.44
C PRO A 66 -13.52 -10.64 1.13
N LEU A 67 -12.90 -9.47 1.24
CA LEU A 67 -11.58 -9.31 1.85
C LEU A 67 -11.66 -8.57 3.19
N ALA A 68 -12.46 -7.51 3.26
CA ALA A 68 -12.65 -6.74 4.47
C ALA A 68 -13.97 -5.94 4.42
N GLU A 69 -14.45 -5.51 5.58
CA GLU A 69 -15.37 -4.38 5.70
C GLU A 69 -14.57 -3.15 6.06
N ILE A 70 -14.96 -1.99 5.53
CA ILE A 70 -14.58 -0.71 6.11
C ILE A 70 -15.84 0.08 6.40
N CYS A 71 -15.91 0.58 7.62
CA CYS A 71 -17.02 1.38 8.09
C CYS A 71 -16.49 2.74 8.53
N LEU A 72 -17.29 3.76 8.25
CA LEU A 72 -17.08 5.14 8.65
C LEU A 72 -18.18 5.49 9.65
N TRP A 73 -17.79 6.20 10.70
CA TRP A 73 -18.68 6.78 11.68
C TRP A 73 -18.37 8.26 11.84
N ILE A 74 -19.42 9.03 12.11
CA ILE A 74 -19.35 10.44 12.45
C ILE A 74 -20.08 10.61 13.77
N ASP A 75 -19.37 11.12 14.77
CA ASP A 75 -19.93 11.46 16.07
C ASP A 75 -19.93 12.98 16.22
N GLN A 76 -21.03 13.56 16.67
CA GLN A 76 -21.10 14.98 16.99
C GLN A 76 -20.49 15.21 18.38
N LEU A 77 -19.47 16.06 18.44
CA LEU A 77 -18.83 16.49 19.69
C LEU A 77 -19.49 17.76 20.23
N ASP A 78 -19.81 18.71 19.34
CA ASP A 78 -20.54 19.96 19.61
C ASP A 78 -21.37 20.38 18.39
N VAL A 79 -21.95 21.58 18.41
CA VAL A 79 -22.75 22.14 17.30
C VAL A 79 -22.02 22.06 15.94
N THR A 80 -20.75 22.47 15.90
CA THR A 80 -19.93 22.54 14.67
C THR A 80 -18.77 21.55 14.64
N ARG A 81 -18.53 20.81 15.73
CA ARG A 81 -17.39 19.88 15.86
C ARG A 81 -17.85 18.44 15.75
N TYR A 82 -17.19 17.70 14.87
CA TYR A 82 -17.47 16.29 14.59
C TYR A 82 -16.21 15.45 14.68
N ALA A 83 -16.30 14.28 15.29
CA ALA A 83 -15.28 13.24 15.27
C ALA A 83 -15.61 12.24 14.17
N ILE A 84 -14.74 12.14 13.17
CA ILE A 84 -14.88 11.19 12.08
C ILE A 84 -13.86 10.10 12.29
N TRP A 85 -14.31 8.85 12.24
CA TRP A 85 -13.41 7.72 12.38
C TRP A 85 -13.81 6.56 11.48
N SER A 86 -12.79 5.84 11.04
CA SER A 86 -12.94 4.62 10.25
C SER A 86 -12.30 3.43 10.95
N CYS A 87 -12.95 2.28 10.78
CA CYS A 87 -12.48 0.98 11.25
C CYS A 87 -12.65 -0.05 10.14
N SER A 88 -11.70 -0.97 10.04
CA SER A 88 -11.71 -2.04 9.05
C SER A 88 -11.74 -3.39 9.74
N LEU A 89 -12.68 -4.25 9.35
CA LEU A 89 -12.73 -5.65 9.76
C LEU A 89 -12.14 -6.48 8.62
N ILE A 90 -10.98 -7.11 8.86
CA ILE A 90 -10.31 -7.94 7.83
C ILE A 90 -10.80 -9.38 7.96
N TYR A 91 -11.24 -9.95 6.85
CA TYR A 91 -11.59 -11.36 6.76
C TYR A 91 -10.33 -12.18 6.44
N GLU A 92 -9.56 -12.55 7.46
CA GLU A 92 -8.49 -13.54 7.33
C GLU A 92 -8.92 -14.89 7.88
N SER A 93 -8.83 -15.94 7.05
CA SER A 93 -9.06 -17.30 7.54
C SER A 93 -7.87 -17.77 8.41
N PRO A 94 -8.11 -18.45 9.55
CA PRO A 94 -7.04 -19.02 10.38
C PRO A 94 -6.09 -19.91 9.59
N GLN A 95 -6.61 -20.64 8.60
CA GLN A 95 -5.83 -21.49 7.70
C GLN A 95 -4.84 -20.66 6.90
N SER A 96 -5.26 -19.51 6.35
CA SER A 96 -4.37 -18.61 5.62
C SER A 96 -3.26 -18.08 6.50
N ILE A 97 -3.55 -17.76 7.77
CA ILE A 97 -2.55 -17.29 8.74
C ILE A 97 -1.51 -18.38 9.02
N TRP A 98 -1.95 -19.61 9.28
CA TRP A 98 -1.04 -20.73 9.51
C TRP A 98 -0.20 -21.07 8.29
N ILE A 99 -0.80 -21.04 7.09
CA ILE A 99 -0.07 -21.25 5.83
C ILE A 99 1.00 -20.16 5.64
N LYS A 100 0.68 -18.88 5.85
CA LYS A 100 1.66 -17.77 5.82
C LYS A 100 2.79 -18.00 6.82
N PHE A 101 2.45 -18.37 8.05
CA PHE A 101 3.43 -18.56 9.13
C PHE A 101 4.39 -19.71 8.82
N ILE A 102 3.86 -20.86 8.42
CA ILE A 102 4.63 -22.02 7.98
C ILE A 102 5.51 -21.62 6.79
N TYR A 103 4.94 -21.00 5.77
CA TYR A 103 5.69 -20.57 4.59
C TYR A 103 6.90 -19.70 4.95
N ARG A 104 6.70 -18.68 5.79
CA ARG A 104 7.76 -17.74 6.21
C ARG A 104 8.86 -18.44 7.02
N ILE A 105 8.49 -19.32 7.95
CA ILE A 105 9.47 -20.07 8.76
C ILE A 105 10.23 -21.07 7.90
N TYR A 106 9.52 -21.91 7.15
CA TYR A 106 10.15 -22.98 6.37
C TYR A 106 11.10 -22.45 5.32
N ARG A 107 10.78 -21.30 4.72
CA ARG A 107 11.64 -20.68 3.71
C ARG A 107 12.97 -20.19 4.29
N GLN A 108 12.97 -19.61 5.49
CA GLN A 108 14.19 -19.13 6.14
C GLN A 108 14.96 -20.26 6.84
N TYR A 109 14.23 -21.24 7.38
CA TYR A 109 14.80 -22.36 8.11
C TYR A 109 15.50 -23.39 7.21
N ARG A 110 14.96 -23.71 6.03
CA ARG A 110 15.55 -24.75 5.15
C ARG A 110 16.98 -24.43 4.69
N PRO A 111 17.29 -23.23 4.15
CA PRO A 111 18.66 -22.89 3.76
C PRO A 111 19.60 -22.85 4.96
N LEU A 112 19.15 -22.33 6.10
CA LEU A 112 19.94 -22.31 7.33
C LEU A 112 20.29 -23.72 7.78
N LEU A 113 19.31 -24.63 7.84
CA LEU A 113 19.53 -26.02 8.23
C LEU A 113 20.43 -26.76 7.23
N ALA A 114 20.24 -26.53 5.93
CA ALA A 114 21.08 -27.12 4.89
C ALA A 114 22.54 -26.65 5.03
N ASN A 115 22.77 -25.35 5.21
CA ASN A 115 24.09 -24.79 5.42
C ASN A 115 24.74 -25.33 6.70
N LEU A 116 23.99 -25.41 7.81
CA LEU A 116 24.49 -25.96 9.07
C LEU A 116 24.84 -27.46 8.96
N ARG A 117 24.06 -28.23 8.20
CA ARG A 117 24.34 -29.65 7.94
C ARG A 117 25.54 -29.87 7.03
N HIS A 118 25.74 -28.99 6.06
CA HIS A 118 26.80 -29.14 5.05
C HIS A 118 28.15 -28.61 5.51
N ILE A 119 28.15 -27.52 6.30
CA ILE A 119 29.36 -26.96 6.93
C ILE A 119 29.72 -27.78 8.19
N GLY A 120 28.72 -28.38 8.83
CA GLY A 120 28.87 -29.23 10.02
C GLY A 120 29.20 -28.42 11.27
N PHE A 121 28.75 -28.91 12.42
CA PHE A 121 29.29 -28.49 13.71
C PHE A 121 30.44 -29.42 14.05
N SER A 122 31.68 -29.01 13.79
CA SER A 122 32.86 -29.76 14.27
C SER A 122 32.89 -29.76 15.81
N SER A 123 33.11 -30.93 16.40
CA SER A 123 33.27 -31.11 17.86
C SER A 123 34.49 -30.39 18.43
N GLU A 124 35.41 -29.90 17.58
CA GLU A 124 36.59 -29.12 18.01
C GLU A 124 36.26 -27.68 18.38
N TYR A 125 35.12 -27.14 17.92
CA TYR A 125 34.73 -25.76 18.18
C TYR A 125 33.60 -25.70 19.21
N THR A 126 33.88 -25.12 20.38
CA THR A 126 32.91 -24.96 21.48
C THR A 126 32.03 -23.71 21.35
N ARG A 127 32.35 -22.81 20.41
CA ARG A 127 31.63 -21.54 20.23
C ARG A 127 31.52 -21.16 18.76
N TYR A 128 30.29 -20.99 18.29
CA TYR A 128 30.00 -20.47 16.96
C TYR A 128 29.56 -19.01 17.07
N LYS A 129 30.21 -18.13 16.32
CA LYS A 129 29.78 -16.75 16.18
C LYS A 129 28.92 -16.65 14.93
N ILE A 130 27.61 -16.51 15.12
CA ILE A 130 26.70 -16.19 14.04
C ILE A 130 26.90 -14.72 13.71
N VAL A 131 27.63 -14.45 12.62
CA VAL A 131 27.76 -13.09 12.09
C VAL A 131 26.53 -12.80 11.26
N LEU A 132 25.56 -12.12 11.88
CA LEU A 132 24.48 -11.46 11.17
C LEU A 132 25.05 -10.21 10.47
N GLY A 133 25.66 -10.40 9.30
CA GLY A 133 25.86 -9.31 8.34
C GLY A 133 24.56 -9.07 7.57
N ASP A 134 24.43 -7.91 6.90
CA ASP A 134 23.32 -7.66 5.98
C ASP A 134 23.54 -8.51 4.71
N PRO A 135 22.83 -9.65 4.53
CA PRO A 135 22.96 -10.46 3.34
C PRO A 135 22.14 -9.88 2.19
N ALA A 136 21.64 -8.62 2.31
CA ALA A 136 20.79 -7.96 1.35
C ALA A 136 21.29 -8.22 -0.07
N TYR A 137 22.57 -8.01 -0.39
CA TYR A 137 23.05 -8.20 -1.76
C TYR A 137 22.87 -9.63 -2.32
N VAL A 138 23.09 -10.68 -1.49
CA VAL A 138 22.94 -12.09 -1.88
C VAL A 138 21.45 -12.47 -2.01
N ILE A 139 20.63 -11.98 -1.07
CA ILE A 139 19.17 -12.19 -1.09
C ILE A 139 18.54 -11.42 -2.28
N LEU A 140 19.07 -10.24 -2.59
CA LEU A 140 18.68 -9.38 -3.70
C LEU A 140 19.16 -9.88 -5.05
N SER A 141 20.03 -10.91 -5.11
CA SER A 141 20.52 -11.52 -6.36
C SER A 141 19.83 -12.84 -6.72
N ASP A 142 19.02 -13.43 -5.84
CA ASP A 142 18.11 -14.57 -6.16
C ASP A 142 16.72 -14.14 -6.70
N PRO A 143 16.37 -14.39 -8.00
CA PRO A 143 15.10 -13.98 -8.59
C PRO A 143 13.88 -14.61 -7.90
N PHE A 144 14.07 -15.82 -7.36
CA PHE A 144 13.01 -16.51 -6.62
C PHE A 144 12.69 -15.77 -5.32
N MET A 145 13.69 -15.12 -4.70
CA MET A 145 13.48 -14.30 -3.51
C MET A 145 12.57 -13.10 -3.78
N SER A 146 12.92 -12.27 -4.77
CA SER A 146 12.12 -11.09 -5.12
C SER A 146 10.68 -11.47 -5.52
N PHE A 147 10.51 -12.50 -6.34
CA PHE A 147 9.19 -12.96 -6.76
C PHE A 147 8.33 -13.40 -5.58
N ALA A 148 8.88 -14.23 -4.70
CA ALA A 148 8.06 -14.79 -3.65
C ALA A 148 7.84 -13.80 -2.47
N MET A 149 8.70 -12.80 -2.29
CA MET A 149 8.39 -11.65 -1.42
C MET A 149 7.28 -10.79 -2.01
N ALA A 150 7.23 -10.59 -3.33
CA ALA A 150 6.11 -9.94 -4.00
C ALA A 150 4.78 -10.70 -3.77
N ILE A 151 4.79 -12.03 -3.84
CA ILE A 151 3.63 -12.87 -3.50
C ILE A 151 3.24 -12.71 -2.02
N ASP A 152 4.20 -12.70 -1.09
CA ASP A 152 3.90 -12.48 0.34
C ASP A 152 3.20 -11.13 0.59
N ILE A 153 3.62 -10.07 -0.13
CA ILE A 153 2.99 -8.75 -0.04
C ILE A 153 1.55 -8.77 -0.58
N TRP A 154 1.31 -9.41 -1.73
CA TRP A 154 -0.05 -9.56 -2.27
C TRP A 154 -0.94 -10.39 -1.36
N TRP A 155 -0.40 -11.45 -0.76
CA TRP A 155 -1.14 -12.26 0.20
C TRP A 155 -1.47 -11.46 1.48
N GLY A 156 -0.61 -10.52 1.86
CA GLY A 156 -0.81 -9.60 3.00
C GLY A 156 -1.51 -8.29 2.67
N ILE A 157 -2.26 -8.20 1.56
CA ILE A 157 -2.72 -6.89 1.04
C ILE A 157 -3.62 -6.11 2.00
N SER A 158 -4.43 -6.78 2.82
CA SER A 158 -5.28 -6.11 3.81
C SER A 158 -4.47 -5.25 4.79
N TYR A 159 -3.25 -5.70 5.13
CA TYR A 159 -2.35 -4.94 5.96
C TYR A 159 -1.66 -3.79 5.19
N THR A 160 -1.45 -3.93 3.87
CA THR A 160 -1.10 -2.77 3.03
C THR A 160 -2.19 -1.73 3.09
N ALA A 161 -3.46 -2.12 2.98
CA ALA A 161 -4.57 -1.17 3.04
C ALA A 161 -4.60 -0.40 4.37
N ILE A 162 -4.28 -1.06 5.48
CA ILE A 162 -4.08 -0.41 6.78
C ILE A 162 -2.95 0.64 6.69
N GLY A 163 -1.75 0.26 6.23
CA GLY A 163 -0.63 1.19 6.10
C GLY A 163 -0.93 2.38 5.19
N VAL A 164 -1.60 2.14 4.06
CA VAL A 164 -2.05 3.20 3.13
C VAL A 164 -3.08 4.13 3.78
N SER A 165 -3.96 3.61 4.62
CA SER A 165 -4.93 4.45 5.36
C SER A 165 -4.25 5.32 6.43
N GLN A 166 -3.11 4.86 6.95
CA GLN A 166 -2.38 5.50 8.03
C GLN A 166 -1.41 6.58 7.53
N VAL A 167 -0.90 6.49 6.29
CA VAL A 167 -0.05 7.55 5.71
C VAL A 167 -0.78 8.87 5.46
N SER A 168 -2.12 8.90 5.48
CA SER A 168 -2.89 10.15 5.42
C SER A 168 -3.09 10.84 6.77
N GLN A 169 -2.59 10.25 7.87
CA GLN A 169 -2.75 10.78 9.23
C GLN A 169 -1.48 11.48 9.73
N PHE A 170 -1.38 12.77 9.42
CA PHE A 170 -0.28 13.61 9.91
C PHE A 170 -0.39 14.01 11.40
N GLN A 171 -1.53 13.77 12.04
CA GLN A 171 -1.74 14.09 13.46
C GLN A 171 -0.97 13.14 14.39
N ASP A 172 -0.75 11.89 13.96
CA ASP A 172 0.05 10.90 14.68
C ASP A 172 1.31 10.60 13.85
N ILE A 173 2.40 11.32 14.16
CA ILE A 173 3.66 11.19 13.42
C ILE A 173 4.24 9.77 13.54
N TRP A 174 3.98 9.06 14.63
CA TRP A 174 4.48 7.70 14.82
C TRP A 174 3.74 6.72 13.93
N LEU A 175 2.41 6.85 13.86
CA LEU A 175 1.58 6.08 12.95
C LEU A 175 1.96 6.35 11.48
N TYR A 176 2.19 7.62 11.12
CA TYR A 176 2.65 8.01 9.80
C TYR A 176 4.00 7.38 9.43
N VAL A 177 5.02 7.57 10.27
CA VAL A 177 6.38 7.08 10.02
C VAL A 177 6.39 5.55 9.97
N SER A 178 5.74 4.86 10.92
CA SER A 178 5.65 3.41 10.92
C SER A 178 4.95 2.84 9.69
N SER A 179 3.95 3.57 9.16
CA SER A 179 3.27 3.20 7.91
C SER A 179 4.16 3.37 6.69
N CYS A 180 4.92 4.46 6.61
CA CYS A 180 5.95 4.64 5.58
C CYS A 180 6.98 3.51 5.61
N PHE A 181 7.48 3.15 6.81
CA PHE A 181 8.36 2.00 7.00
C PHE A 181 7.70 0.70 6.54
N TYR A 182 6.45 0.46 6.88
CA TYR A 182 5.73 -0.74 6.49
C TYR A 182 5.53 -0.85 4.97
N LEU A 183 5.20 0.27 4.32
CA LEU A 183 5.00 0.35 2.87
C LEU A 183 6.31 0.21 2.08
N SER A 184 7.47 0.51 2.68
CA SER A 184 8.77 0.33 2.03
C SER A 184 9.02 -1.10 1.54
N ARG A 185 8.32 -2.10 2.08
CA ARG A 185 8.36 -3.50 1.60
C ARG A 185 7.95 -3.63 0.13
N TYR A 186 7.25 -2.67 -0.45
CA TYR A 186 6.97 -2.61 -1.89
C TYR A 186 8.24 -2.51 -2.76
N VAL A 187 9.41 -2.25 -2.18
CA VAL A 187 10.72 -2.35 -2.85
C VAL A 187 10.94 -3.70 -3.53
N TRP A 188 10.33 -4.79 -3.02
CA TRP A 188 10.44 -6.11 -3.66
C TRP A 188 9.88 -6.13 -5.09
N PHE A 189 8.87 -5.30 -5.39
CA PHE A 189 8.38 -5.12 -6.76
C PHE A 189 9.36 -4.34 -7.62
N ALA A 190 10.03 -3.34 -7.07
CA ALA A 190 11.09 -2.62 -7.78
C ALA A 190 12.27 -3.56 -8.10
N TYR A 191 12.69 -4.40 -7.16
CA TYR A 191 13.72 -5.42 -7.41
C TYR A 191 13.29 -6.44 -8.47
N LEU A 192 12.03 -6.89 -8.44
CA LEU A 192 11.49 -7.76 -9.48
C LEU A 192 11.49 -7.06 -10.85
N GLY A 193 11.08 -5.79 -10.90
CA GLY A 193 11.09 -4.96 -12.10
C GLY A 193 12.48 -4.78 -12.68
N MET A 194 13.48 -4.50 -11.84
CA MET A 194 14.89 -4.40 -12.24
C MET A 194 15.36 -5.70 -12.92
N ARG A 195 14.99 -6.86 -12.38
CA ARG A 195 15.36 -8.16 -12.96
C ARG A 195 14.69 -8.42 -14.29
N ILE A 196 13.37 -8.23 -14.35
CA ILE A 196 12.60 -8.39 -15.59
C ILE A 196 13.20 -7.48 -16.67
N MET A 197 13.47 -6.22 -16.32
CA MET A 197 14.07 -5.27 -17.24
C MET A 197 15.49 -5.69 -17.65
N SER A 198 16.33 -6.16 -16.73
CA SER A 198 17.69 -6.62 -17.05
C SER A 198 17.67 -7.79 -18.05
N SER A 199 16.73 -8.73 -17.90
CA SER A 199 16.53 -9.81 -18.85
C SER A 199 16.06 -9.30 -20.21
N ILE A 200 15.12 -8.36 -20.24
CA ILE A 200 14.62 -7.74 -21.49
C ILE A 200 15.74 -6.96 -22.20
N VAL A 201 16.51 -6.16 -21.47
CA VAL A 201 17.62 -5.35 -22.00
C VAL A 201 18.66 -6.26 -22.66
N LYS A 202 19.08 -7.33 -21.98
CA LYS A 202 20.03 -8.30 -22.55
C LYS A 202 19.46 -9.01 -23.77
N TRP A 203 18.19 -9.44 -23.69
CA TRP A 203 17.56 -10.13 -24.82
C TRP A 203 17.38 -9.22 -26.05
N ARG A 204 17.09 -7.93 -25.83
CA ARG A 204 16.88 -6.93 -26.90
C ARG A 204 18.15 -6.16 -27.31
N GLN A 205 19.28 -6.40 -26.63
CA GLN A 205 20.53 -5.66 -26.82
C GLN A 205 20.36 -4.14 -26.63
N TRP A 206 19.66 -3.74 -25.56
CA TRP A 206 19.36 -2.34 -25.23
C TRP A 206 20.32 -1.75 -24.18
N GLU A 207 21.52 -2.33 -24.02
CA GLU A 207 22.48 -1.92 -22.99
C GLU A 207 22.87 -0.44 -23.12
N ALA A 208 22.85 0.11 -24.34
CA ALA A 208 23.13 1.52 -24.59
C ALA A 208 22.03 2.48 -24.11
N SER A 209 20.81 1.97 -23.87
CA SER A 209 19.63 2.77 -23.52
C SER A 209 19.31 2.76 -22.02
N TYR A 210 19.95 1.89 -21.23
CA TYR A 210 19.65 1.70 -19.81
C TYR A 210 20.94 1.61 -18.97
N ALA A 211 21.03 2.44 -17.93
CA ALA A 211 22.14 2.40 -16.98
C ALA A 211 21.93 1.32 -15.90
N PRO A 212 23.01 0.71 -15.37
CA PRO A 212 22.91 -0.15 -14.20
C PRO A 212 22.39 0.64 -12.99
N VAL A 213 21.46 0.06 -12.24
CA VAL A 213 20.88 0.67 -11.04
C VAL A 213 21.37 -0.07 -9.81
N ASP A 214 21.94 0.68 -8.86
CA ASP A 214 22.37 0.12 -7.58
C ASP A 214 21.15 -0.30 -6.72
N PRO A 215 21.07 -1.57 -6.25
CA PRO A 215 19.96 -2.04 -5.43
C PRO A 215 19.82 -1.33 -4.07
N GLY A 216 20.92 -0.82 -3.49
CA GLY A 216 20.91 -0.07 -2.24
C GLY A 216 20.36 1.35 -2.42
N LEU A 217 20.74 2.01 -3.51
CA LEU A 217 20.12 3.29 -3.89
C LEU A 217 18.63 3.12 -4.17
N LEU A 218 18.24 2.03 -4.83
CA LEU A 218 16.84 1.75 -5.13
C LEU A 218 16.01 1.49 -3.85
N SER A 219 16.56 0.82 -2.83
CA SER A 219 15.84 0.67 -1.55
C SER A 219 15.63 2.00 -0.86
N ILE A 220 16.67 2.85 -0.79
CA ILE A 220 16.57 4.18 -0.19
C ILE A 220 15.52 5.02 -0.96
N ALA A 221 15.58 5.01 -2.29
CA ALA A 221 14.62 5.71 -3.12
C ALA A 221 13.18 5.20 -2.91
N THR A 222 12.98 3.88 -2.87
CA THR A 222 11.65 3.30 -2.66
C THR A 222 11.11 3.57 -1.26
N TYR A 223 11.99 3.59 -0.25
CA TYR A 223 11.64 3.93 1.13
C TYR A 223 11.06 5.35 1.22
N ILE A 224 11.74 6.32 0.62
CA ILE A 224 11.30 7.72 0.58
C ILE A 224 10.03 7.84 -0.28
N TYR A 225 10.04 7.22 -1.45
CA TYR A 225 8.98 7.36 -2.45
C TYR A 225 7.67 6.72 -2.02
N CYS A 226 7.67 5.50 -1.49
CA CYS A 226 6.44 4.74 -1.30
C CYS A 226 5.52 5.36 -0.24
N GLY A 227 6.08 5.77 0.91
CA GLY A 227 5.30 6.46 1.95
C GLY A 227 4.80 7.82 1.45
N LEU A 228 5.73 8.69 1.04
CA LEU A 228 5.42 10.06 0.64
C LEU A 228 4.48 10.13 -0.57
N ALA A 229 4.71 9.33 -1.61
CA ALA A 229 3.85 9.31 -2.80
C ALA A 229 2.43 8.87 -2.42
N MET A 230 2.28 7.85 -1.58
CA MET A 230 0.96 7.41 -1.12
C MET A 230 0.28 8.45 -0.24
N SER A 231 1.03 9.19 0.59
CA SER A 231 0.50 10.33 1.35
C SER A 231 -0.05 11.42 0.44
N VAL A 232 0.71 11.78 -0.62
CA VAL A 232 0.28 12.78 -1.60
C VAL A 232 -0.96 12.29 -2.34
N ILE A 233 -0.99 11.04 -2.78
CA ILE A 233 -2.15 10.45 -3.46
C ILE A 233 -3.38 10.48 -2.55
N ALA A 234 -3.22 10.05 -1.29
CA ALA A 234 -4.33 9.92 -0.35
C ALA A 234 -4.91 11.25 0.14
N THR A 235 -4.18 12.36 -0.03
CA THR A 235 -4.55 13.68 0.53
C THR A 235 -4.82 14.73 -0.55
N THR A 236 -4.67 14.38 -1.83
CA THR A 236 -4.89 15.29 -2.97
C THR A 236 -5.90 14.72 -3.96
N ARG A 237 -6.24 15.51 -4.99
CA ARG A 237 -7.12 15.11 -6.10
C ARG A 237 -6.62 13.88 -6.88
N MET A 238 -5.36 13.47 -6.69
CA MET A 238 -4.80 12.24 -7.28
C MET A 238 -5.52 10.97 -6.81
N VAL A 239 -6.22 11.01 -5.66
CA VAL A 239 -7.05 9.90 -5.17
C VAL A 239 -8.11 9.44 -6.17
N TRP A 240 -8.52 10.29 -7.12
CA TRP A 240 -9.48 9.94 -8.17
C TRP A 240 -9.02 8.78 -9.04
N MET A 241 -7.71 8.58 -9.21
CA MET A 241 -7.18 7.41 -9.91
C MET A 241 -7.59 6.11 -9.22
N PHE A 242 -7.58 6.10 -7.88
CA PHE A 242 -8.03 4.96 -7.07
C PHE A 242 -9.55 4.82 -7.09
N TYR A 243 -10.29 5.94 -6.99
CA TYR A 243 -11.75 5.90 -7.10
C TYR A 243 -12.20 5.32 -8.43
N ALA A 244 -11.56 5.70 -9.54
CA ALA A 244 -11.88 5.15 -10.85
C ALA A 244 -11.56 3.64 -10.93
N SER A 245 -10.43 3.20 -10.36
CA SER A 245 -10.03 1.79 -10.40
C SER A 245 -10.88 0.87 -9.53
N TRP A 246 -11.51 1.39 -8.46
CA TRP A 246 -12.37 0.60 -7.55
C TRP A 246 -13.60 -0.05 -8.21
N TYR A 247 -14.04 0.46 -9.36
CA TYR A 247 -15.19 -0.07 -10.08
C TYR A 247 -14.80 -0.93 -11.27
N ALA A 248 -13.51 -1.03 -11.58
CA ALA A 248 -13.03 -1.95 -12.59
C ALA A 248 -13.38 -3.38 -12.17
N PHE A 249 -14.10 -4.11 -13.02
CA PHE A 249 -14.58 -5.47 -12.77
C PHE A 249 -15.67 -5.61 -11.69
N LEU A 250 -16.23 -4.51 -11.19
CA LEU A 250 -17.38 -4.54 -10.28
C LEU A 250 -18.69 -4.37 -11.07
N PRO A 251 -19.73 -5.18 -10.83
CA PRO A 251 -21.06 -4.94 -11.38
C PRO A 251 -21.66 -3.61 -10.89
N SER A 252 -22.34 -2.88 -11.79
CA SER A 252 -22.95 -1.57 -11.47
C SER A 252 -23.97 -1.63 -10.32
N SER A 253 -24.65 -2.76 -10.15
CA SER A 253 -25.60 -2.99 -9.05
C SER A 253 -24.95 -2.95 -7.66
N LEU A 254 -23.63 -3.07 -7.57
CA LEU A 254 -22.87 -3.12 -6.31
C LEU A 254 -22.10 -1.84 -6.00
N TYR A 255 -22.14 -0.82 -6.86
CA TYR A 255 -21.32 0.40 -6.71
C TYR A 255 -21.58 1.15 -5.40
N SER A 256 -22.81 1.12 -4.90
CA SER A 256 -23.18 1.76 -3.63
C SER A 256 -22.62 1.04 -2.41
N GLN A 257 -22.37 -0.26 -2.48
CA GLN A 257 -22.07 -1.09 -1.30
C GLN A 257 -20.66 -1.68 -1.32
N SER A 258 -20.00 -1.73 -2.47
CA SER A 258 -18.75 -2.47 -2.64
C SER A 258 -17.73 -1.73 -3.47
N VAL A 259 -16.47 -2.09 -3.27
CA VAL A 259 -15.35 -1.74 -4.14
C VAL A 259 -14.53 -2.99 -4.46
N GLU A 260 -13.94 -3.04 -5.64
CA GLU A 260 -13.05 -4.11 -6.09
C GLU A 260 -11.61 -3.59 -6.11
N ILE A 261 -10.73 -4.20 -5.32
CA ILE A 261 -9.42 -3.63 -5.05
C ILE A 261 -8.31 -4.11 -5.99
N ILE A 262 -8.54 -5.16 -6.79
CA ILE A 262 -7.50 -5.78 -7.62
C ILE A 262 -6.79 -4.78 -8.53
N THR A 263 -7.54 -3.89 -9.19
CA THR A 263 -6.96 -2.94 -10.16
C THR A 263 -6.01 -1.98 -9.48
N SER A 264 -6.35 -1.48 -8.28
CA SER A 264 -5.48 -0.60 -7.51
C SER A 264 -4.22 -1.31 -7.01
N ILE A 265 -4.31 -2.59 -6.64
CA ILE A 265 -3.14 -3.40 -6.27
C ILE A 265 -2.19 -3.54 -7.46
N VAL A 266 -2.73 -3.82 -8.64
CA VAL A 266 -1.95 -3.94 -9.88
C VAL A 266 -1.32 -2.60 -10.23
N VAL A 267 -2.06 -1.50 -10.19
CA VAL A 267 -1.53 -0.15 -10.45
C VAL A 267 -0.38 0.19 -9.49
N LEU A 268 -0.57 -0.03 -8.19
CA LEU A 268 0.48 0.21 -7.19
C LEU A 268 1.71 -0.67 -7.43
N THR A 269 1.49 -1.92 -7.81
CA THR A 269 2.57 -2.86 -8.17
C THR A 269 3.34 -2.38 -9.40
N LEU A 270 2.64 -1.98 -10.46
CA LEU A 270 3.24 -1.48 -11.69
C LEU A 270 4.03 -0.21 -11.45
N LEU A 271 3.49 0.73 -10.66
CA LEU A 271 4.18 1.95 -10.28
C LEU A 271 5.54 1.65 -9.63
N MET A 272 5.61 0.65 -8.75
CA MET A 272 6.86 0.22 -8.12
C MET A 272 7.80 -0.52 -9.08
N VAL A 273 7.27 -1.35 -9.98
CA VAL A 273 8.05 -2.04 -11.02
C VAL A 273 8.68 -1.04 -12.00
N THR A 274 7.99 0.04 -12.33
CA THR A 274 8.48 1.06 -13.28
C THR A 274 9.54 2.00 -12.70
N LEU A 275 9.58 2.18 -11.38
CA LEU A 275 10.54 3.07 -10.70
C LEU A 275 12.00 2.88 -11.14
N PRO A 276 12.58 1.66 -11.06
CA PRO A 276 13.98 1.44 -11.49
C PRO A 276 14.17 1.62 -13.00
N VAL A 277 13.15 1.34 -13.82
CA VAL A 277 13.22 1.48 -15.28
C VAL A 277 13.31 2.95 -15.68
N ILE A 278 12.45 3.77 -15.10
CA ILE A 278 12.45 5.23 -15.31
C ILE A 278 13.76 5.83 -14.82
N PHE A 279 14.22 5.42 -13.63
CA PHE A 279 15.49 5.89 -13.07
C PHE A 279 16.67 5.55 -13.98
N SER A 280 16.80 4.28 -14.39
CA SER A 280 17.85 3.78 -15.29
C SER A 280 17.91 4.56 -16.61
N HIS A 281 16.76 4.75 -17.26
CA HIS A 281 16.68 5.46 -18.53
C HIS A 281 16.99 6.97 -18.36
N SER A 282 16.50 7.58 -17.27
CA SER A 282 16.73 9.01 -16.99
C SER A 282 18.21 9.33 -16.80
N VAL A 283 18.97 8.43 -16.17
CA VAL A 283 20.43 8.56 -16.02
C VAL A 283 21.12 8.60 -17.39
N ILE A 284 20.77 7.69 -18.31
CA ILE A 284 21.36 7.67 -19.66
C ILE A 284 21.02 8.94 -20.44
N VAL A 285 19.76 9.37 -20.40
CA VAL A 285 19.33 10.60 -21.08
C VAL A 285 20.09 11.82 -20.55
N TRP A 286 20.31 11.88 -19.23
CA TRP A 286 21.08 12.96 -18.61
C TRP A 286 22.55 12.93 -19.03
N GLN A 287 23.20 11.75 -19.00
CA GLN A 287 24.58 11.58 -19.44
C GLN A 287 24.81 12.00 -20.90
N ARG A 288 23.87 11.67 -21.80
CA ARG A 288 23.91 12.07 -23.22
C ARG A 288 23.73 13.57 -23.44
N LYS A 289 23.02 14.27 -22.54
CA LYS A 289 22.86 15.74 -22.63
C LYS A 289 24.07 16.49 -22.10
N SER A 290 24.86 15.87 -21.22
CA SER A 290 26.08 16.46 -20.64
C SER A 290 27.36 16.22 -21.45
N SER A 291 27.30 15.40 -22.50
CA SER A 291 28.38 15.13 -23.46
C SER A 291 28.23 15.98 -24.72
#